data_AF-A0A7S0V6X8-F1
#
_entry.id   AF-A0A7S0V6X8-F1
#
_cell.length_a   1.000
_cell.length_b   1.000
_cell.length_c   1.000
_cell.angle_alpha   90.00
_cell.angle_beta   90.00
_cell.angle_gamma   90.00
#
_symmetry.space_group_name_H-M   'P 1'
#
loop_
_entity.id
_entity.type
_entity.pdbx_description
1 polymer ?
#
loop_
_entity_poly.entity_id
_entity_poly.type
_entity_poly.pdbx_seq_one_letter_code
_entity_poly.pdbx_strand_id
1 'polypeptide(L)'
;EGARCGCSGGSPCDTDSCINRVMLTECCPKSCALGAACRNRRIASRVYPSVRVRLTEGRGHGLFAAEKIPKGTLVQEYVGEVICQEEQQRRFRGYRHGDPVYFFALGSLFIDASEYGSLARFINHSCGPNCHSQRWRVGGEERVGIFALREIEEGEELGY
;
A
#
# COMPACT_ATOMS: atom_id res chain seq x y z
N GLU A 1 0.51 14.46 -17.41
CA GLU A 1 -0.88 14.84 -17.04
C GLU A 1 -1.70 13.56 -16.84
N GLY A 2 -2.63 13.52 -15.87
CA GLY A 2 -3.38 12.30 -15.53
C GLY A 2 -4.70 12.18 -16.30
N ALA A 3 -5.01 10.97 -16.81
CA ALA A 3 -6.21 10.68 -17.60
C ALA A 3 -7.52 11.04 -16.87
N ARG A 4 -8.51 11.54 -17.61
CA ARG A 4 -9.84 11.89 -17.09
C ARG A 4 -10.73 10.64 -17.02
N CYS A 5 -11.29 10.35 -15.84
CA CYS A 5 -12.02 9.11 -15.57
C CYS A 5 -13.49 9.02 -16.07
N GLY A 6 -14.04 10.10 -16.63
CA GLY A 6 -15.45 10.14 -17.09
C GLY A 6 -16.53 10.25 -16.01
N CYS A 7 -16.23 10.01 -14.72
CA CYS A 7 -17.23 10.09 -13.64
C CYS A 7 -17.80 11.51 -13.43
N SER A 8 -19.08 11.59 -13.12
CA SER A 8 -19.83 12.80 -12.78
C SER A 8 -20.86 12.52 -11.65
N GLY A 9 -21.50 13.58 -11.13
CA GLY A 9 -22.34 13.59 -9.92
C GLY A 9 -23.24 12.36 -9.75
N GLY A 10 -22.82 11.43 -8.87
CA GLY A 10 -23.45 10.13 -8.62
C GLY A 10 -22.45 8.99 -8.43
N SER A 11 -21.27 9.06 -9.05
CA SER A 11 -20.17 8.09 -8.86
C SER A 11 -18.95 8.78 -8.28
N PRO A 12 -18.62 8.62 -6.98
CA PRO A 12 -17.51 9.33 -6.34
C PRO A 12 -16.13 8.74 -6.65
N CYS A 13 -16.00 7.95 -7.72
CA CYS A 13 -14.78 7.24 -8.14
C CYS A 13 -14.25 6.19 -7.13
N ASP A 14 -15.05 5.68 -6.21
CA ASP A 14 -14.65 4.64 -5.24
C ASP A 14 -15.10 3.22 -5.62
N THR A 15 -15.73 3.06 -6.78
CA THR A 15 -16.18 1.76 -7.32
C THR A 15 -15.64 1.53 -8.73
N ASP A 16 -15.93 0.35 -9.28
CA ASP A 16 -15.51 -0.07 -10.62
C ASP A 16 -16.18 0.73 -11.75
N SER A 17 -17.13 1.62 -11.42
CA SER A 17 -17.67 2.61 -12.36
C SER A 17 -16.65 3.67 -12.81
N CYS A 18 -15.50 3.76 -12.13
CA CYS A 18 -14.42 4.67 -12.50
C CYS A 18 -13.31 3.96 -13.26
N ILE A 19 -13.11 4.31 -14.53
CA ILE A 19 -12.08 3.68 -15.37
C ILE A 19 -10.67 3.81 -14.77
N ASN A 20 -10.33 4.96 -14.18
CA ASN A 20 -9.02 5.14 -13.55
C ASN A 20 -8.84 4.16 -12.38
N ARG A 21 -9.90 3.92 -11.58
CA ARG A 21 -9.86 2.98 -10.46
C ARG A 21 -9.69 1.54 -10.92
N VAL A 22 -10.43 1.13 -11.96
CA VAL A 22 -10.29 -0.21 -12.58
C VAL A 22 -8.87 -0.40 -13.13
N MET A 23 -8.27 0.66 -13.68
CA MET A 23 -6.89 0.68 -14.18
C MET A 23 -5.84 0.93 -13.08
N LEU A 24 -6.19 0.80 -11.79
CA LEU A 24 -5.30 1.03 -10.65
C LEU A 24 -4.51 2.35 -10.76
N THR A 25 -5.19 3.41 -11.17
CA THR A 25 -4.64 4.74 -11.36
C THR A 25 -5.45 5.73 -10.52
N GLU A 26 -4.77 6.58 -9.75
CA GLU A 26 -5.46 7.62 -9.00
C GLU A 26 -5.92 8.77 -9.91
N CYS A 27 -7.10 9.32 -9.60
CA CYS A 27 -7.65 10.44 -10.35
C CYS A 27 -6.87 11.72 -10.07
N CYS A 28 -6.43 12.42 -11.13
CA CYS A 28 -5.77 13.72 -10.99
C CYS A 28 -6.77 14.80 -10.48
N PRO A 29 -6.40 15.60 -9.47
CA PRO A 29 -7.21 16.74 -8.99
C PRO A 29 -7.61 17.73 -10.07
N LYS A 30 -6.74 17.96 -11.06
CA LYS A 30 -6.95 18.94 -12.12
C LYS A 30 -7.86 18.45 -13.25
N SER A 31 -7.99 17.13 -13.47
CA SER A 31 -8.75 16.57 -14.61
C SER A 31 -10.04 15.84 -14.24
N CYS A 32 -10.19 15.41 -12.98
CA CYS A 32 -11.42 14.77 -12.52
C CYS A 32 -12.52 15.81 -12.27
N ALA A 33 -13.69 15.63 -12.90
CA ALA A 33 -14.81 16.55 -12.82
C ALA A 33 -15.41 16.69 -11.40
N LEU A 34 -15.14 15.73 -10.51
CA LEU A 34 -15.62 15.75 -9.12
C LEU A 34 -14.78 16.65 -8.21
N GLY A 35 -13.63 17.16 -8.67
CA GLY A 35 -12.75 18.00 -7.85
C GLY A 35 -12.39 17.34 -6.52
N ALA A 36 -12.74 17.98 -5.40
CA ALA A 36 -12.51 17.47 -4.05
C ALA A 36 -13.40 16.28 -3.64
N ALA A 37 -14.54 16.06 -4.31
CA ALA A 37 -15.45 14.96 -4.00
C ALA A 37 -14.98 13.59 -4.52
N CYS A 38 -13.90 13.55 -5.31
CA CYS A 38 -13.31 12.32 -5.82
C CYS A 38 -12.66 11.50 -4.69
N ARG A 39 -13.07 10.24 -4.56
CA ARG A 39 -12.54 9.28 -3.56
C ARG A 39 -11.48 8.31 -4.10
N ASN A 40 -11.04 8.50 -5.35
CA ASN A 40 -9.95 7.74 -5.97
C ASN A 40 -8.56 8.40 -5.82
N ARG A 41 -8.23 8.82 -4.59
CA ARG A 41 -6.97 9.50 -4.24
C ARG A 41 -6.44 9.06 -2.87
N ARG A 42 -6.67 7.79 -2.53
CA ARG A 42 -6.42 7.24 -1.19
C ARG A 42 -4.92 7.29 -0.83
N ILE A 43 -4.04 6.85 -1.73
CA ILE A 43 -2.59 6.85 -1.57
C ILE A 43 -2.04 8.28 -1.56
N ALA A 44 -2.47 9.15 -2.49
CA ALA A 44 -2.06 10.55 -2.47
C ALA A 44 -2.52 11.29 -1.19
N SER A 45 -3.67 10.93 -0.62
CA SER A 45 -4.20 11.56 0.61
C SER A 45 -3.43 11.19 1.88
N ARG A 46 -2.73 10.05 1.88
CA ARG A 46 -1.96 9.53 3.03
C ARG A 46 -2.76 9.44 4.33
N VAL A 47 -4.05 9.15 4.22
CA VAL A 47 -4.92 8.88 5.36
C VAL A 47 -4.92 7.37 5.59
N TYR A 48 -4.42 6.96 6.75
CA TYR A 48 -4.27 5.56 7.14
C TYR A 48 -5.00 5.30 8.46
N PRO A 49 -5.57 4.10 8.65
CA PRO A 49 -6.03 3.67 9.96
C PRO A 49 -4.87 3.59 10.97
N SER A 50 -5.24 3.73 12.23
CA SER A 50 -4.37 3.57 13.39
C SER A 50 -3.89 2.14 13.50
N VAL A 51 -2.58 1.97 13.67
CA VAL A 51 -1.92 0.68 13.79
C VAL A 51 -0.89 0.70 14.91
N ARG A 52 -0.52 -0.48 15.42
CA ARG A 52 0.48 -0.64 16.48
C ARG A 52 1.45 -1.76 16.13
N VAL A 53 2.72 -1.53 16.38
CA VAL A 53 3.75 -2.58 16.25
C VAL A 53 3.83 -3.37 17.56
N ARG A 54 3.87 -4.70 17.46
CA ARG A 54 4.08 -5.59 18.61
C ARG A 54 5.06 -6.69 18.26
N LEU A 55 5.76 -7.22 19.26
CA LEU A 55 6.52 -8.46 19.10
C LEU A 55 5.56 -9.64 18.91
N THR A 56 5.90 -10.51 17.97
CA THR A 56 5.20 -11.74 17.64
C THR A 56 6.10 -12.92 17.98
N GLU A 57 5.49 -14.08 18.25
CA GLU A 57 6.23 -15.29 18.53
C GLU A 57 6.89 -15.83 17.25
N GLY A 58 8.22 -15.92 17.25
CA GLY A 58 9.02 -16.51 16.17
C GLY A 58 9.11 -15.72 14.86
N ARG A 59 8.37 -14.60 14.70
CA ARG A 59 8.33 -13.81 13.46
C ARG A 59 8.81 -12.36 13.62
N GLY A 60 9.37 -12.01 14.78
CA GLY A 60 9.86 -10.67 15.06
C GLY A 60 8.73 -9.68 15.30
N HIS A 61 8.78 -8.50 14.70
CA HIS A 61 7.72 -7.49 14.86
C HIS A 61 6.59 -7.70 13.86
N GLY A 62 5.35 -7.60 14.33
CA GLY A 62 4.13 -7.58 13.52
C GLY A 62 3.40 -6.25 13.64
N LEU A 63 2.60 -5.92 12.63
CA LEU A 63 1.72 -4.75 12.63
C LEU A 63 0.29 -5.18 12.94
N PHE A 64 -0.36 -4.49 13.88
CA PHE A 64 -1.70 -4.82 14.35
C PHE A 64 -2.64 -3.64 14.14
N ALA A 65 -3.90 -3.92 13.82
CA ALA A 65 -4.95 -2.92 13.78
C ALA A 65 -5.16 -2.31 15.18
N ALA A 66 -5.21 -0.99 15.28
CA ALA A 66 -5.52 -0.28 16.54
C ALA A 66 -6.91 0.39 16.52
N GLU A 67 -7.68 0.12 15.47
CA GLU A 67 -9.09 0.43 15.31
C GLU A 67 -9.70 -0.56 14.30
N LYS A 68 -11.02 -0.58 14.17
CA LYS A 68 -11.71 -1.38 13.16
C LYS A 68 -11.45 -0.82 11.75
N ILE A 69 -11.04 -1.68 10.82
CA ILE A 69 -10.68 -1.31 9.44
C ILE A 69 -11.68 -1.95 8.46
N PRO A 70 -12.49 -1.14 7.75
CA PRO A 70 -13.41 -1.67 6.74
C PRO A 70 -12.69 -2.31 5.55
N LYS A 71 -13.36 -3.28 4.89
CA LYS A 71 -12.88 -3.89 3.65
C LYS A 71 -12.55 -2.85 2.58
N GLY A 72 -11.43 -3.05 1.88
CA GLY A 72 -10.96 -2.21 0.79
C GLY A 72 -10.33 -0.87 1.23
N THR A 73 -10.18 -0.64 2.54
CA THR A 73 -9.48 0.54 3.09
C THR A 73 -7.98 0.44 2.77
N LEU A 74 -7.35 1.58 2.47
CA LEU A 74 -5.89 1.68 2.39
C LEU A 74 -5.33 1.64 3.81
N VAL A 75 -4.66 0.54 4.17
CA VAL A 75 -4.13 0.30 5.52
C VAL A 75 -2.83 1.05 5.72
N GLN A 76 -1.90 0.92 4.78
CA GLN A 76 -0.62 1.62 4.73
C GLN A 76 -0.16 1.69 3.27
N GLU A 77 0.76 2.60 2.98
CA GLU A 77 1.56 2.54 1.75
C GLU A 77 2.91 1.88 2.06
N TYR A 78 3.36 0.97 1.20
CA TYR A 78 4.71 0.42 1.30
C TYR A 78 5.69 1.39 0.63
N VAL A 79 6.46 2.10 1.45
CA VAL A 79 7.41 3.13 1.01
C VAL A 79 8.81 2.77 1.45
N GLY A 80 9.79 3.23 0.67
CA GLY A 80 11.21 3.11 0.94
C GLY A 80 12.02 3.67 -0.22
N GLU A 81 13.32 3.38 -0.24
CA GLU A 81 14.20 3.81 -1.31
C GLU A 81 13.94 2.97 -2.57
N VAL A 82 13.77 3.62 -3.74
CA VAL A 82 13.61 2.91 -5.00
C VAL A 82 14.99 2.62 -5.60
N ILE A 83 15.34 1.34 -5.72
CA ILE A 83 16.65 0.87 -6.16
C ILE A 83 16.53 -0.08 -7.37
N CYS A 84 17.60 -0.19 -8.15
CA CYS A 84 17.69 -1.17 -9.24
C CYS A 84 18.04 -2.57 -8.72
N GLN A 85 17.93 -3.56 -9.59
CA GLN A 85 18.20 -4.96 -9.26
C GLN A 85 19.65 -5.20 -8.81
N GLU A 86 20.63 -4.54 -9.43
CA GLU A 86 22.05 -4.67 -9.06
C GLU A 86 22.31 -4.19 -7.63
N GLU A 87 21.69 -3.08 -7.24
CA GLU A 87 21.80 -2.52 -5.90
C GLU A 87 21.07 -3.39 -4.87
N GLN A 88 19.88 -3.90 -5.20
CA GLN A 88 19.15 -4.85 -4.36
C GLN A 88 20.01 -6.09 -4.08
N GLN A 89 20.64 -6.68 -5.11
CA GLN A 89 21.53 -7.82 -4.94
C GLN A 89 22.77 -7.47 -4.11
N ARG A 90 23.35 -6.27 -4.31
CA ARG A 90 24.49 -5.80 -3.52
C ARG A 90 24.14 -5.70 -2.04
N ARG A 91 22.99 -5.14 -1.70
CA ARG A 91 22.49 -5.05 -0.32
C ARG A 91 22.16 -6.42 0.25
N PHE A 92 21.47 -7.26 -0.50
CA PHE A 92 21.08 -8.61 -0.07
C PHE A 92 22.28 -9.51 0.27
N ARG A 93 23.43 -9.35 -0.40
CA ARG A 93 24.67 -10.08 -0.04
C ARG A 93 25.17 -9.81 1.38
N GLY A 94 24.76 -8.69 1.99
CA GLY A 94 25.10 -8.37 3.38
C GLY A 94 24.20 -9.02 4.42
N TYR A 95 23.07 -9.62 4.01
CA TYR A 95 22.08 -10.20 4.91
C TYR A 95 22.54 -11.56 5.44
N ARG A 96 22.24 -11.82 6.70
CA ARG A 96 22.46 -13.11 7.38
C ARG A 96 21.15 -13.88 7.47
N HIS A 97 21.26 -15.19 7.67
CA HIS A 97 20.09 -16.02 7.89
C HIS A 97 19.32 -15.54 9.14
N GLY A 98 18.05 -15.18 8.96
CA GLY A 98 17.19 -14.66 10.02
C GLY A 98 17.08 -13.13 10.07
N ASP A 99 17.87 -12.41 9.27
CA ASP A 99 17.69 -10.96 9.12
C ASP A 99 16.34 -10.67 8.44
N PRO A 100 15.56 -9.69 8.93
CA PRO A 100 14.30 -9.34 8.30
C PRO A 100 14.54 -8.65 6.96
N VAL A 101 13.86 -9.11 5.91
CA VAL A 101 14.04 -8.62 4.53
C VAL A 101 12.91 -7.65 4.17
N TYR A 102 13.27 -6.45 3.71
CA TYR A 102 12.33 -5.35 3.45
C TYR A 102 12.31 -4.89 1.99
N PHE A 103 12.56 -5.81 1.05
CA PHE A 103 12.48 -5.53 -0.39
C PHE A 103 11.07 -5.80 -0.93
N PHE A 104 10.50 -4.86 -1.68
CA PHE A 104 9.27 -5.03 -2.45
C PHE A 104 9.55 -4.84 -3.94
N ALA A 105 9.19 -5.80 -4.79
CA ALA A 105 9.46 -5.72 -6.23
C ALA A 105 8.43 -4.84 -6.98
N LEU A 106 8.92 -3.92 -7.80
CA LEU A 106 8.19 -3.04 -8.73
C LEU A 106 8.52 -3.37 -10.19
N GLY A 107 8.45 -4.65 -10.57
CA GLY A 107 8.91 -5.09 -11.88
C GLY A 107 10.45 -5.10 -11.97
N SER A 108 11.05 -4.12 -12.65
CA SER A 108 12.50 -4.00 -12.81
C SER A 108 13.21 -3.22 -11.69
N LEU A 109 12.43 -2.58 -10.82
CA LEU A 109 12.92 -1.84 -9.65
C LEU A 109 12.46 -2.52 -8.36
N PHE A 110 13.05 -2.11 -7.24
CA PHE A 110 12.70 -2.57 -5.90
C PHE A 110 12.50 -1.37 -4.99
N ILE A 111 11.58 -1.47 -4.04
CA ILE A 111 11.52 -0.60 -2.87
C ILE A 111 12.28 -1.30 -1.75
N ASP A 112 13.28 -0.63 -1.18
CA ASP A 112 13.99 -1.06 0.02
C ASP A 112 13.53 -0.23 1.22
N ALA A 113 12.82 -0.88 2.14
CA ALA A 113 12.30 -0.25 3.35
C ALA A 113 13.19 -0.46 4.61
N SER A 114 14.45 -0.88 4.42
CA SER A 114 15.39 -1.19 5.52
C SER A 114 15.78 0.03 6.36
N GLU A 115 16.19 1.12 5.71
CA GLU A 115 16.57 2.38 6.39
C GLU A 115 15.40 3.36 6.48
N TYR A 116 14.71 3.57 5.36
CA TYR A 116 13.60 4.50 5.23
C TYR A 116 12.35 3.71 4.87
N GLY A 117 11.30 3.77 5.68
CA GLY A 117 10.06 3.08 5.36
C GLY A 117 8.90 3.44 6.27
N SER A 118 7.70 3.05 5.87
CA SER A 118 6.49 3.17 6.69
C SER A 118 6.35 1.99 7.66
N LEU A 119 5.28 2.01 8.45
CA LEU A 119 4.90 0.89 9.31
C LEU A 119 4.53 -0.37 8.50
N ALA A 120 4.28 -0.25 7.20
CA ALA A 120 3.99 -1.39 6.32
C ALA A 120 5.10 -2.46 6.31
N ARG A 121 6.36 -2.08 6.61
CA ARG A 121 7.47 -3.03 6.67
C ARG A 121 7.32 -4.09 7.77
N PHE A 122 6.44 -3.84 8.76
CA PHE A 122 6.15 -4.78 9.85
C PHE A 122 4.93 -5.66 9.59
N ILE A 123 4.31 -5.56 8.41
CA ILE A 123 3.23 -6.49 8.04
C ILE A 123 3.90 -7.82 7.66
N ASN A 124 3.51 -8.88 8.34
CA ASN A 124 4.09 -10.20 8.12
C ASN A 124 3.40 -10.92 6.94
N HIS A 125 4.11 -11.88 6.34
CA HIS A 125 3.49 -12.85 5.44
C HIS A 125 2.49 -13.72 6.23
N SER A 126 1.30 -13.97 5.67
CA SER A 126 0.30 -14.89 6.22
C SER A 126 -0.23 -15.87 5.17
N CYS A 127 -0.52 -17.11 5.55
CA CYS A 127 -1.21 -18.08 4.68
C CYS A 127 -2.73 -17.79 4.55
N GLY A 128 -3.28 -17.02 5.49
CA GLY A 128 -4.67 -16.55 5.47
C GLY A 128 -4.67 -15.02 5.63
N PRO A 129 -4.21 -14.27 4.61
CA PRO A 129 -4.00 -12.84 4.76
C PRO A 129 -5.33 -12.09 4.85
N ASN A 130 -5.31 -10.98 5.60
CA ASN A 130 -6.42 -10.04 5.71
C ASN A 130 -6.15 -8.73 4.95
N CYS A 131 -4.94 -8.58 4.42
CA CYS A 131 -4.50 -7.49 3.55
C CYS A 131 -3.95 -8.02 2.22
N HIS A 132 -3.86 -7.15 1.22
CA HIS A 132 -3.14 -7.44 -0.03
C HIS A 132 -2.45 -6.18 -0.55
N SER A 133 -1.33 -6.34 -1.24
CA SER A 133 -0.66 -5.24 -1.91
C SER A 133 -1.26 -4.98 -3.29
N GLN A 134 -1.40 -3.72 -3.69
CA GLN A 134 -1.71 -3.30 -5.05
C GLN A 134 -0.72 -2.24 -5.53
N ARG A 135 -0.28 -2.37 -6.78
CA ARG A 135 0.52 -1.37 -7.49
C ARG A 135 -0.42 -0.37 -8.15
N TRP A 136 -0.25 0.91 -7.79
CA TRP A 136 -1.07 2.02 -8.27
C TRP A 136 -0.22 3.04 -9.00
N ARG A 137 -0.74 3.58 -10.10
CA ARG A 137 -0.18 4.77 -10.73
C ARG A 137 -0.74 6.03 -10.08
N VAL A 138 0.12 6.80 -9.43
CA VAL A 138 -0.25 8.02 -8.71
C VAL A 138 0.62 9.17 -9.21
N GLY A 139 0.02 10.17 -9.83
CA GLY A 139 0.77 11.32 -10.35
C GLY A 139 1.77 11.00 -11.46
N GLY A 140 1.74 9.79 -12.03
CA GLY A 140 2.70 9.31 -13.02
C GLY A 140 3.73 8.31 -12.47
N GLU A 141 3.80 8.15 -11.16
CA GLU A 141 4.71 7.23 -10.47
C GLU A 141 3.99 5.94 -10.06
N GLU A 142 4.71 4.82 -10.01
CA GLU A 142 4.21 3.57 -9.44
C GLU A 142 4.40 3.58 -7.92
N ARG A 143 3.33 3.31 -7.17
CA ARG A 143 3.32 3.28 -5.70
C ARG A 143 2.61 2.01 -5.23
N VAL A 144 2.93 1.53 -4.03
CA VAL A 144 2.36 0.29 -3.50
C VAL A 144 1.46 0.60 -2.31
N GLY A 145 0.16 0.39 -2.47
CA GLY A 145 -0.79 0.45 -1.37
C GLY A 145 -1.06 -0.94 -0.80
N ILE A 146 -1.16 -1.05 0.52
CA ILE A 146 -1.64 -2.24 1.22
C ILE A 146 -3.10 -2.00 1.59
N PHE A 147 -3.99 -2.87 1.10
CA PHE A 147 -5.44 -2.71 1.25
C PHE A 147 -6.05 -3.87 2.04
N ALA A 148 -7.10 -3.61 2.79
CA ALA A 148 -7.82 -4.65 3.52
C ALA A 148 -8.64 -5.55 2.57
N LEU A 149 -8.46 -6.87 2.62
CA LEU A 149 -9.22 -7.87 1.84
C LEU A 149 -10.63 -8.10 2.40
N ARG A 150 -10.76 -7.94 3.71
CA ARG A 150 -12.01 -8.06 4.48
C ARG A 150 -12.06 -6.95 5.53
N GLU A 151 -13.15 -6.91 6.27
CA GLU A 151 -13.18 -6.15 7.52
C GLU A 151 -12.17 -6.75 8.51
N ILE A 152 -11.43 -5.89 9.21
CA ILE A 152 -10.40 -6.24 10.19
C ILE A 152 -10.79 -5.58 11.51
N GLU A 153 -10.90 -6.38 12.57
CA GLU A 153 -11.23 -5.91 13.91
C GLU A 153 -10.01 -5.32 14.61
N GLU A 154 -10.26 -4.46 15.60
CA GLU A 154 -9.20 -3.92 16.45
C GLU A 154 -8.42 -5.06 17.13
N GLY A 155 -7.09 -4.98 17.10
CA GLY A 155 -6.20 -5.94 17.71
C GLY A 155 -5.83 -7.14 16.84
N GLU A 156 -6.43 -7.30 15.64
CA GLU A 156 -5.99 -8.31 14.68
C GLU A 156 -4.59 -7.98 14.12
N GLU A 157 -3.77 -9.02 13.91
CA GLU A 157 -2.51 -8.89 13.18
C GLU A 157 -2.80 -8.67 11.68
N LEU A 158 -2.13 -7.69 11.09
CA LEU A 158 -2.19 -7.44 9.65
C LEU A 158 -1.20 -8.37 8.95
N GLY A 159 -1.67 -9.06 7.92
CA GLY A 159 -0.85 -9.95 7.11
C GLY A 159 -1.23 -9.91 5.64
N TYR A 160 -0.23 -10.01 4.76
CA TYR A 160 -0.38 -10.10 3.31
C TYR A 160 0.07 -11.46 2.75
#